data_AF-A0A5C4S200-F1
#
_entry.id   AF-A0A5C4S200-F1
#
_cell.length_a   1.000
_cell.length_b   1.000
_cell.length_c   1.000
_cell.angle_alpha   90.00
_cell.angle_beta   90.00
_cell.angle_gamma   90.00
#
_symmetry.space_group_name_H-M   'P 1'
#
loop_
_entity.id
_entity.type
_entity.pdbx_description
1 polymer ?
#
loop_
_entity_poly.entity_id
_entity_poly.type
_entity_poly.pdbx_seq_one_letter_code
_entity_poly.pdbx_strand_id
1 'polypeptide(L)'
;MKRTIFSSTLAFLFLLCHSISFAALNQMTGNWKNTDPNTRGITTLVIDGNANNLSMHAWGKCHPQDCDWGEVDAYAYASNVSAPVNPTAQAVSAVFSTAFSQTLVIVKPAGNNMIRAEVFTRFTDRSNRSDYKETYTFRRQLRLMPMRPVPGPMPMPGPMLREDCLSFNPASTTVRNINGNWTIADGNHLLFSFGDKRVEALNALKVIKYYRMDSSCFVGRPDPSFRYLLVNGNAPQGSMPGEDCVSFNPNTIEVKNIGGRWKIVDGSHWIFDFGDKESEARTAFTIIRKYGFTRSCFVGRPNPSFNYLRK
;
A
#
# COMPACT_ATOMS: atom_id res chain seq x y z
N MET A 1 -18.16 -47.07 -50.71
CA MET A 1 -17.74 -45.67 -50.49
C MET A 1 -17.63 -45.37 -49.00
N LYS A 2 -16.43 -45.39 -48.42
CA LYS A 2 -16.13 -44.83 -47.09
C LYS A 2 -14.76 -44.16 -47.20
N ARG A 3 -14.75 -42.83 -47.16
CA ARG A 3 -13.52 -42.01 -47.15
C ARG A 3 -13.21 -41.67 -45.69
N THR A 4 -12.15 -42.25 -45.16
CA THR A 4 -11.50 -41.81 -43.94
C THR A 4 -10.50 -40.71 -44.31
N ILE A 5 -10.67 -39.52 -43.76
CA ILE A 5 -9.70 -38.42 -43.86
C ILE A 5 -9.08 -38.25 -42.47
N PHE A 6 -7.80 -38.58 -42.37
CA PHE A 6 -6.90 -38.13 -41.31
C PHE A 6 -6.34 -36.76 -41.72
N SER A 7 -6.41 -35.75 -40.83
CA SER A 7 -5.48 -34.61 -40.66
C SER A 7 -6.22 -33.53 -39.85
N SER A 8 -5.68 -32.80 -38.87
CA SER A 8 -4.34 -32.67 -38.33
C SER A 8 -4.52 -32.06 -36.93
N THR A 9 -3.91 -32.64 -35.90
CA THR A 9 -3.83 -32.05 -34.56
C THR A 9 -2.91 -30.82 -34.60
N LEU A 10 -3.49 -29.63 -34.47
CA LEU A 10 -2.77 -28.37 -34.28
C LEU A 10 -2.36 -28.27 -32.81
N ALA A 11 -1.10 -28.60 -32.51
CA ALA A 11 -0.49 -28.43 -31.20
C ALA A 11 -0.31 -26.93 -30.92
N PHE A 12 -1.24 -26.35 -30.14
CA PHE A 12 -1.05 -25.04 -29.52
C PHE A 12 0.03 -25.17 -28.44
N LEU A 13 1.28 -24.89 -28.83
CA LEU A 13 2.38 -24.65 -27.91
C LEU A 13 2.09 -23.34 -27.16
N PHE A 14 1.37 -23.42 -26.04
CA PHE A 14 1.21 -22.31 -25.11
C PHE A 14 2.60 -21.96 -24.56
N LEU A 15 3.22 -20.94 -25.17
CA LEU A 15 4.31 -20.18 -24.56
C LEU A 15 3.76 -19.59 -23.26
N LEU A 16 3.97 -20.31 -22.16
CA LEU A 16 3.93 -19.76 -20.81
C LEU A 16 5.04 -18.72 -20.72
N CYS A 17 4.76 -17.49 -21.15
CA CYS A 17 5.46 -16.31 -20.69
C CYS A 17 5.24 -16.23 -19.18
N HIS A 18 6.09 -16.95 -18.44
CA HIS A 18 6.22 -16.77 -17.01
C HIS A 18 6.56 -15.31 -16.80
N SER A 19 5.61 -14.57 -16.24
CA SER A 19 5.84 -13.22 -15.76
C SER A 19 6.84 -13.34 -14.62
N ILE A 20 8.14 -13.20 -14.91
CA ILE A 20 9.16 -13.10 -13.88
C ILE A 20 8.87 -11.77 -13.20
N SER A 21 8.17 -11.81 -12.07
CA SER A 21 7.92 -10.61 -11.29
C SER A 21 9.26 -10.16 -10.71
N PHE A 22 9.84 -9.12 -11.32
CA PHE A 22 11.07 -8.47 -10.91
C PHE A 22 10.84 -7.73 -9.58
N ALA A 23 11.59 -8.10 -8.50
CA ALA A 23 12.03 -7.23 -7.38
C ALA A 23 12.36 -7.99 -6.04
N ALA A 24 13.21 -9.04 -6.01
CA ALA A 24 13.42 -9.80 -4.77
C ALA A 24 14.20 -9.04 -3.67
N LEU A 25 15.15 -8.16 -4.01
CA LEU A 25 15.85 -7.36 -2.99
C LEU A 25 14.93 -6.31 -2.35
N ASN A 26 14.06 -5.65 -3.13
CA ASN A 26 13.09 -4.69 -2.61
C ASN A 26 12.03 -5.33 -1.70
N GLN A 27 11.82 -6.66 -1.80
CA GLN A 27 10.95 -7.37 -0.86
C GLN A 27 11.54 -7.39 0.55
N MET A 28 12.87 -7.27 0.70
CA MET A 28 13.58 -7.28 1.98
C MET A 28 14.02 -5.89 2.45
N THR A 29 14.38 -4.97 1.55
CA THR A 29 14.72 -3.59 1.96
C THR A 29 13.48 -2.86 2.47
N GLY A 30 13.61 -2.05 3.51
CA GLY A 30 12.55 -1.27 4.13
C GLY A 30 12.64 -1.22 5.65
N ASN A 31 11.63 -0.59 6.26
CA ASN A 31 11.43 -0.60 7.70
C ASN A 31 10.48 -1.72 8.06
N TRP A 32 10.76 -2.42 9.15
CA TRP A 32 10.07 -3.64 9.54
C TRP A 32 9.79 -3.63 11.03
N LYS A 33 8.54 -3.92 11.40
CA LYS A 33 8.12 -4.03 12.79
C LYS A 33 7.74 -5.46 13.10
N ASN A 34 8.22 -5.98 14.23
CA ASN A 34 7.90 -7.34 14.66
C ASN A 34 6.38 -7.47 14.82
N THR A 35 5.83 -8.56 14.32
CA THR A 35 4.39 -8.83 14.40
C THR A 35 3.97 -9.23 15.81
N ASP A 36 4.89 -9.75 16.63
CA ASP A 36 4.65 -10.07 18.04
C ASP A 36 4.88 -8.83 18.94
N PRO A 37 3.82 -8.22 19.50
CA PRO A 37 3.95 -7.07 20.39
C PRO A 37 4.61 -7.40 21.74
N ASN A 38 4.66 -8.68 22.12
CA ASN A 38 5.20 -9.17 23.39
C ASN A 38 6.60 -9.78 23.22
N THR A 39 7.24 -9.60 22.06
CA THR A 39 8.59 -10.10 21.83
C THR A 39 9.56 -9.56 22.88
N ARG A 40 10.48 -10.44 23.33
CA ARG A 40 11.60 -10.09 24.21
C ARG A 40 12.90 -9.83 23.45
N GLY A 41 12.87 -9.98 22.12
CA GLY A 41 14.03 -9.84 21.24
C GLY A 41 13.90 -8.66 20.30
N ILE A 42 14.19 -8.84 19.01
CA ILE A 42 14.18 -7.74 18.02
C ILE A 42 12.75 -7.21 17.83
N THR A 43 12.54 -5.91 18.09
CA THR A 43 11.24 -5.23 17.93
C THR A 43 11.11 -4.55 16.58
N THR A 44 12.18 -3.95 16.07
CA THR A 44 12.22 -3.30 14.75
C THR A 44 13.50 -3.60 14.01
N LEU A 45 13.41 -3.64 12.67
CA LEU A 45 14.51 -3.87 11.77
C LEU A 45 14.40 -2.89 10.60
N VAL A 46 15.50 -2.27 10.21
CA VAL A 46 15.60 -1.43 9.01
C VAL A 46 16.68 -2.03 8.12
N ILE A 47 16.36 -2.24 6.85
CA ILE A 47 17.30 -2.73 5.84
C ILE A 47 17.29 -1.71 4.72
N ASP A 48 18.39 -0.98 4.54
CA ASP A 48 18.47 0.11 3.55
C ASP A 48 19.64 -0.10 2.59
N GLY A 49 19.59 0.56 1.44
CA GLY A 49 20.64 0.51 0.42
C GLY A 49 20.32 -0.38 -0.78
N ASN A 50 21.39 -0.83 -1.44
CA ASN A 50 21.34 -1.59 -2.70
C ASN A 50 22.29 -2.79 -2.66
N ALA A 51 22.35 -3.57 -3.75
CA ALA A 51 23.14 -4.81 -3.79
C ALA A 51 24.65 -4.65 -3.48
N ASN A 52 25.22 -3.45 -3.67
CA ASN A 52 26.65 -3.19 -3.46
C ASN A 52 26.94 -2.48 -2.13
N ASN A 53 25.94 -1.83 -1.54
CA ASN A 53 26.06 -1.11 -0.28
C ASN A 53 24.71 -1.22 0.44
N LEU A 54 24.59 -2.25 1.27
CA LEU A 54 23.40 -2.58 2.03
C LEU A 54 23.74 -2.50 3.51
N SER A 55 22.85 -1.92 4.31
CA SER A 55 23.01 -1.87 5.76
C SER A 55 21.77 -2.41 6.48
N MET A 56 21.97 -2.87 7.71
CA MET A 56 20.91 -3.34 8.58
C MET A 56 21.04 -2.68 9.96
N HIS A 57 19.94 -2.10 10.43
CA HIS A 57 19.81 -1.51 11.75
C HIS A 57 18.72 -2.23 12.54
N ALA A 58 19.03 -2.71 13.74
CA ALA A 58 18.11 -3.44 14.60
C ALA A 58 17.88 -2.74 15.94
N TRP A 59 16.68 -2.93 16.50
CA TRP A 59 16.36 -2.55 17.88
C TRP A 59 15.78 -3.76 18.62
N GLY A 60 16.20 -3.96 19.87
CA GLY A 60 15.73 -5.03 20.75
C GLY A 60 14.86 -4.51 21.88
N LYS A 61 13.97 -5.36 22.39
CA LYS A 61 13.06 -5.04 23.48
C LYS A 61 13.85 -4.68 24.75
N CYS A 62 13.67 -3.45 25.23
CA CYS A 62 14.23 -2.95 26.47
C CYS A 62 13.21 -2.06 27.21
N HIS A 63 13.53 -1.64 28.44
CA HIS A 63 12.68 -0.75 29.23
C HIS A 63 13.50 0.46 29.70
N PRO A 64 12.98 1.71 29.59
CA PRO A 64 11.63 2.10 29.12
C PRO A 64 11.47 2.22 27.59
N GLN A 65 12.58 2.22 26.86
CA GLN A 65 12.63 2.29 25.40
C GLN A 65 13.42 1.11 24.85
N ASP A 66 13.17 0.73 23.60
CA ASP A 66 13.90 -0.34 22.94
C ASP A 66 15.39 0.00 22.80
N CYS A 67 16.25 -0.98 23.00
CA CYS A 67 17.69 -0.81 22.89
C CYS A 67 18.10 -0.80 21.43
N ASP A 68 18.84 0.22 21.03
CA ASP A 68 19.45 0.31 19.72
C ASP A 68 20.67 -0.63 19.64
N TRP A 69 20.72 -1.53 18.64
CA TRP A 69 21.87 -2.41 18.39
C TRP A 69 22.90 -1.80 17.43
N GLY A 70 22.58 -0.66 16.82
CA GLY A 70 23.38 0.04 15.83
C GLY A 70 23.04 -0.35 14.40
N GLU A 71 23.70 0.33 13.45
CA GLU A 71 23.70 0.01 12.02
C GLU A 71 24.99 -0.73 11.67
N VAL A 72 24.87 -1.82 10.91
CA VAL A 72 26.00 -2.63 10.43
C VAL A 72 25.86 -2.91 8.94
N ASP A 73 26.96 -3.25 8.29
CA ASP A 73 26.94 -3.72 6.91
C ASP A 73 26.12 -5.01 6.79
N ALA A 74 25.36 -5.09 5.71
CA ALA A 74 24.54 -6.24 5.37
C ALA A 74 24.91 -6.78 3.99
N TYR A 75 24.68 -8.08 3.80
CA TYR A 75 25.05 -8.78 2.58
C TYR A 75 23.85 -9.50 2.00
N ALA A 76 23.54 -9.27 0.73
CA ALA A 76 22.47 -9.94 0.02
C ALA A 76 23.01 -11.16 -0.75
N TYR A 77 22.25 -12.25 -0.74
CA TYR A 77 22.64 -13.54 -1.33
C TYR A 77 21.70 -13.91 -2.48
N ALA A 78 22.26 -14.10 -3.67
CA ALA A 78 21.55 -14.66 -4.82
C ALA A 78 21.43 -16.19 -4.71
N SER A 79 20.73 -16.81 -5.66
CA SER A 79 20.51 -18.27 -5.68
C SER A 79 21.76 -19.08 -6.03
N ASN A 80 22.74 -18.48 -6.72
CA ASN A 80 24.01 -19.10 -7.11
C ASN A 80 25.03 -18.02 -7.53
N VAL A 81 26.28 -18.45 -7.79
CA VAL A 81 27.42 -17.56 -8.10
C VAL A 81 27.27 -16.74 -9.38
N SER A 82 26.44 -17.19 -10.33
CA SER A 82 26.22 -16.53 -11.61
C SER A 82 24.94 -15.67 -11.63
N ALA A 83 24.12 -15.74 -10.57
CA ALA A 83 22.85 -15.04 -10.50
C ALA A 83 23.05 -13.59 -10.00
N PRO A 84 22.41 -12.59 -10.63
CA PRO A 84 22.55 -11.21 -10.19
C PRO A 84 21.76 -10.97 -8.89
N VAL A 85 22.44 -10.47 -7.86
CA VAL A 85 21.85 -10.19 -6.53
C VAL A 85 20.62 -9.28 -6.63
N ASN A 86 20.67 -8.25 -7.47
CA ASN A 86 19.47 -7.53 -7.89
C ASN A 86 19.08 -8.02 -9.30
N PRO A 87 17.90 -8.63 -9.52
CA PRO A 87 16.72 -8.67 -8.67
C PRO A 87 16.48 -10.01 -7.96
N THR A 88 17.46 -10.92 -7.87
CA THR A 88 17.23 -12.32 -7.48
C THR A 88 17.61 -12.70 -6.04
N ALA A 89 17.96 -11.71 -5.20
CA ALA A 89 18.33 -11.93 -3.81
C ALA A 89 17.28 -12.76 -3.05
N GLN A 90 17.72 -13.85 -2.42
CA GLN A 90 16.88 -14.77 -1.65
C GLN A 90 17.00 -14.57 -0.14
N ALA A 91 18.11 -13.99 0.31
CA ALA A 91 18.35 -13.68 1.70
C ALA A 91 19.22 -12.44 1.86
N VAL A 92 19.14 -11.81 3.03
CA VAL A 92 20.08 -10.79 3.50
C VAL A 92 20.63 -11.25 4.85
N SER A 93 21.92 -11.07 5.11
CA SER A 93 22.51 -11.29 6.43
C SER A 93 23.18 -10.04 6.97
N ALA A 94 23.28 -9.95 8.29
CA ALA A 94 24.07 -8.97 9.01
C ALA A 94 24.59 -9.57 10.31
N VAL A 95 25.74 -9.11 10.81
CA VAL A 95 26.33 -9.57 12.08
C VAL A 95 26.48 -8.39 13.02
N PHE A 96 25.79 -8.46 14.16
CA PHE A 96 25.93 -7.51 15.27
C PHE A 96 26.91 -8.09 16.28
N SER A 97 27.98 -7.36 16.61
CA SER A 97 29.00 -7.82 17.56
C SER A 97 29.03 -6.91 18.79
N THR A 98 29.10 -7.52 19.97
CA THR A 98 29.33 -6.84 21.26
C THR A 98 30.62 -7.38 21.88
N ALA A 99 31.00 -6.85 23.05
CA ALA A 99 32.17 -7.34 23.78
C ALA A 99 32.05 -8.81 24.23
N PHE A 100 30.83 -9.36 24.28
CA PHE A 100 30.55 -10.68 24.84
C PHE A 100 29.72 -11.60 23.93
N SER A 101 29.26 -11.13 22.78
CA SER A 101 28.46 -11.93 21.85
C SER A 101 28.57 -11.49 20.39
N GLN A 102 28.30 -12.42 19.49
CA GLN A 102 28.06 -12.17 18.07
C GLN A 102 26.67 -12.67 17.70
N THR A 103 25.89 -11.84 17.04
CA THR A 103 24.51 -12.13 16.66
C THR A 103 24.38 -12.03 15.14
N LEU A 104 24.20 -13.18 14.48
CA LEU A 104 23.93 -13.27 13.05
C LEU A 104 22.42 -13.19 12.81
N VAL A 105 21.99 -12.23 12.00
CA VAL A 105 20.62 -12.05 11.57
C VAL A 105 20.53 -12.46 10.10
N ILE A 106 19.66 -13.41 9.76
CA ILE A 106 19.39 -13.83 8.38
C ILE A 106 17.93 -13.53 8.07
N VAL A 107 17.70 -12.67 7.10
CA VAL A 107 16.37 -12.23 6.67
C VAL A 107 16.02 -12.87 5.35
N LYS A 108 14.80 -13.39 5.23
CA LYS A 108 14.23 -13.94 4.00
C LYS A 108 12.83 -13.37 3.77
N PRO A 109 12.38 -13.23 2.50
CA PRO A 109 10.99 -12.91 2.20
C PRO A 109 10.05 -13.98 2.78
N ALA A 110 8.95 -13.56 3.38
CA ALA A 110 7.95 -14.46 3.97
C ALA A 110 6.53 -14.25 3.42
N GLY A 111 6.40 -13.39 2.40
CA GLY A 111 5.13 -13.02 1.76
C GLY A 111 5.10 -11.53 1.42
N ASN A 112 3.94 -11.05 0.93
CA ASN A 112 3.76 -9.64 0.61
C ASN A 112 3.92 -8.79 1.86
N ASN A 113 4.85 -7.83 1.84
CA ASN A 113 5.15 -6.93 2.96
C ASN A 113 5.47 -7.65 4.27
N MET A 114 5.99 -8.88 4.20
CA MET A 114 6.46 -9.64 5.34
C MET A 114 7.84 -10.22 5.11
N ILE A 115 8.66 -10.18 6.15
CA ILE A 115 9.94 -10.87 6.20
C ILE A 115 10.00 -11.78 7.42
N ARG A 116 10.81 -12.83 7.31
CA ARG A 116 11.18 -13.70 8.43
C ARG A 116 12.66 -13.50 8.70
N ALA A 117 13.01 -13.21 9.95
CA ALA A 117 14.40 -13.16 10.38
C ALA A 117 14.70 -14.35 11.29
N GLU A 118 15.75 -15.08 10.98
CA GLU A 118 16.36 -16.08 11.85
C GLU A 118 17.58 -15.46 12.50
N VAL A 119 17.63 -15.50 13.83
CA VAL A 119 18.65 -14.80 14.62
C VAL A 119 19.41 -15.83 15.44
N PHE A 120 20.72 -15.85 15.28
CA PHE A 120 21.62 -16.79 15.96
C PHE A 120 22.58 -15.98 16.82
N THR A 121 22.52 -16.17 18.13
CA THR A 121 23.41 -15.48 19.07
C THR A 121 24.41 -16.45 19.63
N ARG A 122 25.69 -16.10 19.51
CA ARG A 122 26.83 -16.82 20.05
C ARG A 122 27.52 -15.99 21.12
N PHE A 123 27.78 -16.55 22.30
CA PHE A 123 28.51 -15.87 23.36
C PHE A 123 30.02 -16.09 23.22
N THR A 124 30.81 -15.00 23.29
CA THR A 124 32.26 -14.98 23.06
C THR A 124 33.07 -14.73 24.33
N ASP A 125 32.40 -14.41 25.45
CA ASP A 125 33.01 -14.06 26.74
C ASP A 125 33.32 -15.26 27.65
N ARG A 126 33.13 -16.50 27.18
CA ARG A 126 33.28 -17.73 27.98
C ARG A 126 32.43 -17.76 29.26
N SER A 127 31.31 -17.04 29.28
CA SER A 127 30.36 -16.99 30.41
C SER A 127 29.58 -18.28 30.68
N ASN A 128 29.87 -19.37 29.96
CA ASN A 128 29.13 -20.64 29.99
C ASN A 128 27.65 -20.54 29.59
N ARG A 129 27.21 -19.39 29.07
CA ARG A 129 25.88 -19.23 28.45
C ARG A 129 25.81 -20.04 27.16
N SER A 130 24.69 -20.71 26.94
CA SER A 130 24.45 -21.45 25.69
C SER A 130 24.10 -20.50 24.55
N ASP A 131 24.69 -20.74 23.39
CA ASP A 131 24.29 -20.12 22.13
C ASP A 131 22.82 -20.50 21.83
N TYR A 132 22.07 -19.56 21.25
CA TYR A 132 20.64 -19.76 21.03
C TYR A 132 20.16 -19.19 19.70
N LYS A 133 19.01 -19.70 19.25
CA LYS A 133 18.34 -19.26 18.03
C LYS A 133 16.96 -18.73 18.37
N GLU A 134 16.61 -17.61 17.75
CA GLU A 134 15.25 -17.08 17.73
C GLU A 134 14.77 -16.91 16.29
N THR A 135 13.47 -16.76 16.13
CA THR A 135 12.89 -16.45 14.82
C THR A 135 11.76 -15.47 14.98
N TYR A 136 11.79 -14.44 14.14
CA TYR A 136 10.82 -13.37 14.15
C TYR A 136 10.15 -13.24 12.80
N THR A 137 8.91 -12.78 12.81
CA THR A 137 8.21 -12.33 11.62
C THR A 137 7.98 -10.84 11.75
N PHE A 138 8.27 -10.11 10.68
CA PHE A 138 8.06 -8.68 10.64
C PHE A 138 7.11 -8.33 9.53
N ARG A 139 6.33 -7.28 9.77
CA ARG A 139 5.51 -6.60 8.77
C ARG A 139 6.17 -5.28 8.39
N ARG A 140 6.10 -4.92 7.11
CA ARG A 140 6.65 -3.67 6.61
C ARG A 140 5.98 -2.49 7.30
N GLN A 141 6.78 -1.64 7.93
CA GLN A 141 6.34 -0.39 8.50
C GLN A 141 6.40 0.70 7.43
N LEU A 142 5.27 1.35 7.16
CA LEU A 142 5.24 2.56 6.35
C LEU A 142 6.13 3.61 7.03
N ARG A 143 7.10 4.15 6.29
CA ARG A 143 8.04 5.17 6.77
C ARG A 143 7.23 6.41 7.21
N LEU A 144 6.98 6.54 8.51
CA LEU A 144 6.57 7.79 9.16
C LEU A 144 7.82 8.29 9.88
N MET A 145 8.42 9.39 9.41
CA MET A 145 9.64 9.96 9.98
C MET A 145 9.40 10.41 11.44
N PRO A 146 10.37 10.22 12.36
CA PRO A 146 10.19 10.58 13.77
C PRO A 146 10.45 12.07 14.02
N MET A 147 9.49 12.78 14.64
CA MET A 147 9.70 14.14 15.15
C MET A 147 10.42 14.10 16.51
N ARG A 148 11.47 14.90 16.68
CA ARG A 148 12.08 15.20 18.00
C ARG A 148 11.05 15.93 18.89
N PRO A 149 11.07 15.73 20.23
CA PRO A 149 10.14 16.44 21.12
C PRO A 149 10.54 17.91 21.21
N VAL A 150 9.72 18.79 20.62
CA VAL A 150 9.81 20.24 20.82
C VAL A 150 8.91 20.61 22.02
N PRO A 151 9.36 21.42 22.98
CA PRO A 151 8.51 21.87 24.07
C PRO A 151 7.58 22.98 23.57
N GLY A 152 6.27 22.73 23.57
CA GLY A 152 5.24 23.75 23.36
C GLY A 152 4.06 23.27 22.50
N PRO A 153 2.82 23.66 22.84
CA PRO A 153 1.65 23.27 22.06
C PRO A 153 1.56 24.16 20.83
N MET A 154 1.96 23.64 19.67
CA MET A 154 1.56 24.19 18.37
C MET A 154 0.66 23.19 17.63
N PRO A 155 -0.27 23.67 16.78
CA PRO A 155 -1.24 22.81 16.13
C PRO A 155 -0.50 21.88 15.15
N MET A 156 -0.64 20.57 15.34
CA MET A 156 0.03 19.57 14.52
C MET A 156 -0.43 19.68 13.05
N PRO A 157 0.48 19.76 12.07
CA PRO A 157 0.17 19.34 10.71
C PRO A 157 0.10 17.81 10.72
N GLY A 158 -1.05 17.27 10.31
CA GLY A 158 -1.28 15.83 10.23
C GLY A 158 -0.31 15.09 9.29
N PRO A 159 -0.36 13.75 9.24
CA PRO A 159 0.51 12.95 8.39
C PRO A 159 0.45 13.48 6.95
N MET A 160 1.61 13.81 6.36
CA MET A 160 1.69 14.09 4.92
C MET A 160 1.42 12.79 4.18
N LEU A 161 0.14 12.61 3.89
CA LEU A 161 -0.41 11.56 3.07
C LEU A 161 0.31 11.56 1.71
N ARG A 162 0.97 10.46 1.36
CA ARG A 162 1.51 10.27 0.01
C ARG A 162 0.35 9.85 -0.88
N GLU A 163 -0.24 10.84 -1.53
CA GLU A 163 -1.40 10.66 -2.40
C GLU A 163 -0.95 10.17 -3.77
N ASP A 164 -1.50 9.05 -4.19
CA ASP A 164 -1.29 8.50 -5.53
C ASP A 164 -2.35 9.08 -6.46
N CYS A 165 -2.08 10.28 -6.98
CA CYS A 165 -2.99 11.02 -7.84
C CYS A 165 -2.55 10.96 -9.30
N LEU A 166 -3.51 10.69 -10.18
CA LEU A 166 -3.37 10.86 -11.62
C LEU A 166 -3.99 12.20 -12.00
N SER A 167 -3.15 13.13 -12.49
CA SER A 167 -3.61 14.39 -13.05
C SER A 167 -4.20 14.18 -14.45
N PHE A 168 -5.27 14.88 -14.76
CA PHE A 168 -5.94 14.89 -16.06
C PHE A 168 -6.56 16.27 -16.32
N ASN A 169 -6.82 16.60 -17.58
CA ASN A 169 -7.41 17.88 -17.93
C ASN A 169 -8.93 17.75 -18.17
N PRO A 170 -9.80 18.36 -17.34
CA PRO A 170 -11.24 18.25 -17.49
C PRO A 170 -11.75 18.82 -18.83
N ALA A 171 -11.06 19.78 -19.44
CA ALA A 171 -11.48 20.37 -20.71
C ALA A 171 -11.33 19.39 -21.88
N SER A 172 -10.24 18.60 -21.91
CA SER A 172 -9.97 17.61 -22.95
C SER A 172 -10.58 16.23 -22.67
N THR A 173 -11.11 16.00 -21.46
CA THR A 173 -11.80 14.73 -21.16
C THR A 173 -13.03 14.50 -22.05
N THR A 174 -13.11 13.28 -22.58
CA THR A 174 -14.21 12.82 -23.44
C THR A 174 -14.62 11.40 -23.08
N VAL A 175 -15.89 11.06 -23.35
CA VAL A 175 -16.40 9.69 -23.24
C VAL A 175 -16.16 8.99 -24.57
N ARG A 176 -15.40 7.88 -24.54
CA ARG A 176 -15.06 7.06 -25.71
C ARG A 176 -15.63 5.65 -25.51
N ASN A 177 -16.12 5.04 -26.59
CA ASN A 177 -16.47 3.62 -26.59
C ASN A 177 -15.27 2.83 -27.10
N ILE A 178 -14.74 1.93 -26.26
CA ILE A 178 -13.60 1.07 -26.57
C ILE A 178 -14.10 -0.37 -26.49
N ASN A 179 -14.30 -1.03 -27.63
CA ASN A 179 -14.76 -2.42 -27.71
C ASN A 179 -16.04 -2.73 -26.90
N GLY A 180 -17.01 -1.80 -26.86
CA GLY A 180 -18.25 -1.94 -26.10
C GLY A 180 -18.18 -1.42 -24.66
N ASN A 181 -17.01 -0.94 -24.22
CA ASN A 181 -16.80 -0.34 -22.91
C ASN A 181 -16.71 1.19 -23.00
N TRP A 182 -17.72 1.86 -22.44
CA TRP A 182 -17.76 3.31 -22.29
C TRP A 182 -16.75 3.76 -21.24
N THR A 183 -15.75 4.54 -21.66
CA THR A 183 -14.64 4.97 -20.81
C THR A 183 -14.44 6.47 -20.94
N ILE A 184 -14.30 7.17 -19.82
CA ILE A 184 -13.82 8.56 -19.79
C ILE A 184 -12.30 8.53 -19.98
N ALA A 185 -11.83 9.23 -21.00
CA ALA A 185 -10.42 9.32 -21.33
C ALA A 185 -9.99 10.78 -21.50
N ASP A 186 -8.74 11.05 -21.13
CA ASP A 186 -8.04 12.29 -21.44
C ASP A 186 -6.91 12.00 -22.43
N GLY A 187 -7.12 12.35 -23.70
CA GLY A 187 -6.25 11.94 -24.80
C GLY A 187 -6.06 10.42 -24.87
N ASN A 188 -4.85 9.95 -24.54
CA ASN A 188 -4.48 8.53 -24.51
C ASN A 188 -4.63 7.88 -23.12
N HIS A 189 -4.96 8.66 -22.08
CA HIS A 189 -5.08 8.15 -20.71
C HIS A 189 -6.53 7.74 -20.43
N LEU A 190 -6.75 6.45 -20.20
CA LEU A 190 -8.06 5.92 -19.78
C LEU A 190 -8.23 6.13 -18.27
N LEU A 191 -9.27 6.86 -17.86
CA LEU A 191 -9.47 7.26 -16.47
C LEU A 191 -10.54 6.44 -15.76
N PHE A 192 -11.75 6.37 -16.33
CA PHE A 192 -12.90 5.75 -15.69
C PHE A 192 -13.69 4.89 -16.66
N SER A 193 -13.84 3.61 -16.34
CA SER A 193 -14.56 2.62 -17.15
C SER A 193 -15.97 2.42 -16.59
N PHE A 194 -16.98 2.43 -17.47
CA PHE A 194 -18.41 2.31 -17.13
C PHE A 194 -19.08 1.07 -17.73
N GLY A 195 -18.35 0.24 -18.49
CA GLY A 195 -18.92 -0.92 -19.17
C GLY A 195 -19.89 -0.50 -20.27
N ASP A 196 -21.04 -1.14 -20.35
CA ASP A 196 -22.11 -0.85 -21.31
C ASP A 196 -22.94 0.42 -20.95
N LYS A 197 -22.70 1.02 -19.78
CA LYS A 197 -23.51 2.11 -19.22
C LYS A 197 -23.14 3.49 -19.78
N ARG A 198 -23.52 3.76 -21.03
CA ARG A 198 -23.28 5.06 -21.71
C ARG A 198 -23.77 6.28 -20.92
N VAL A 199 -24.99 6.20 -20.39
CA VAL A 199 -25.65 7.34 -19.73
C VAL A 199 -24.94 7.73 -18.43
N GLU A 200 -24.49 6.75 -17.64
CA GLU A 200 -23.72 6.99 -16.42
C GLU A 200 -22.34 7.60 -16.75
N ALA A 201 -21.69 7.16 -17.83
CA ALA A 201 -20.43 7.75 -18.29
C ALA A 201 -20.59 9.23 -18.68
N LEU A 202 -21.68 9.59 -19.38
CA LEU A 202 -21.99 10.97 -19.74
C LEU A 202 -22.31 11.83 -18.51
N ASN A 203 -23.07 11.28 -17.54
CA ASN A 203 -23.37 11.97 -16.29
C ASN A 203 -22.11 12.21 -15.46
N ALA A 204 -21.21 11.22 -15.37
CA ALA A 204 -19.92 11.38 -14.69
C ALA A 204 -19.02 12.42 -15.39
N LEU A 205 -18.98 12.44 -16.73
CA LEU A 205 -18.27 13.49 -17.47
C LEU A 205 -18.85 14.88 -17.18
N LYS A 206 -20.18 15.00 -17.07
CA LYS A 206 -20.86 16.25 -16.71
C LYS A 206 -20.42 16.73 -15.32
N VAL A 207 -20.34 15.83 -14.35
CA VAL A 207 -19.85 16.12 -12.99
C VAL A 207 -18.39 16.60 -13.01
N ILE A 208 -17.50 15.86 -13.68
CA ILE A 208 -16.07 16.20 -13.79
C ILE A 208 -15.88 17.60 -14.39
N LYS A 209 -16.62 17.91 -15.47
CA LYS A 209 -16.54 19.22 -16.12
C LYS A 209 -17.18 20.34 -15.30
N TYR A 210 -18.29 20.06 -14.61
CA TYR A 210 -18.99 21.04 -13.77
C TYR A 210 -18.09 21.52 -12.62
N TYR A 211 -17.50 20.58 -11.87
CA TYR A 211 -16.61 20.89 -10.76
C TYR A 211 -15.17 21.22 -11.19
N ARG A 212 -14.83 21.01 -12.47
CA ARG A 212 -13.47 21.17 -13.02
C ARG A 212 -12.43 20.31 -12.31
N MET A 213 -12.79 19.06 -12.03
CA MET A 213 -11.87 18.10 -11.40
C MET A 213 -10.69 17.83 -12.32
N ASP A 214 -9.48 17.88 -11.77
CA ASP A 214 -8.22 17.75 -12.50
C ASP A 214 -7.32 16.62 -12.00
N SER A 215 -7.69 16.00 -10.88
CA SER A 215 -6.87 14.98 -10.23
C SER A 215 -7.75 13.87 -9.70
N SER A 216 -7.39 12.62 -9.98
CA SER A 216 -8.02 11.41 -9.43
C SER A 216 -7.02 10.68 -8.56
N CYS A 217 -7.32 10.61 -7.27
CA CYS A 217 -6.43 10.05 -6.25
C CYS A 217 -6.96 8.72 -5.72
N PHE A 218 -6.04 7.80 -5.45
CA PHE A 218 -6.34 6.42 -5.07
C PHE A 218 -5.75 6.06 -3.70
N VAL A 219 -6.46 5.24 -2.94
CA VAL A 219 -6.03 4.66 -1.68
C VAL A 219 -6.04 3.14 -1.82
N GLY A 220 -4.84 2.56 -1.72
CA GLY A 220 -4.60 1.14 -2.02
C GLY A 220 -4.28 0.93 -3.49
N ARG A 221 -3.25 0.12 -3.77
CA ARG A 221 -2.98 -0.46 -5.09
C ARG A 221 -2.45 -1.88 -4.89
N PRO A 222 -2.73 -2.82 -5.81
CA PRO A 222 -3.35 -2.63 -7.13
C PRO A 222 -4.89 -2.51 -7.14
N ASP A 223 -5.57 -2.88 -6.06
CA ASP A 223 -7.04 -2.79 -5.92
C ASP A 223 -7.41 -1.67 -4.93
N PRO A 224 -7.67 -0.43 -5.42
CA PRO A 224 -7.96 0.71 -4.56
C PRO A 224 -9.32 0.56 -3.88
N SER A 225 -9.34 0.50 -2.54
CA SER A 225 -10.62 0.45 -1.80
C SER A 225 -11.26 1.82 -1.65
N PHE A 226 -10.54 2.89 -1.98
CA PHE A 226 -11.07 4.24 -1.93
C PHE A 226 -10.43 5.14 -2.98
N ARG A 227 -11.26 6.00 -3.56
CA ARG A 227 -10.90 6.94 -4.62
C ARG A 227 -11.63 8.24 -4.40
N TYR A 228 -10.95 9.35 -4.68
CA TYR A 228 -11.49 10.69 -4.56
C TYR A 228 -10.92 11.58 -5.67
N LEU A 229 -11.61 12.68 -5.96
CA LEU A 229 -11.18 13.64 -6.98
C LEU A 229 -10.91 15.00 -6.34
N LEU A 230 -9.96 15.74 -6.90
CA LEU A 230 -9.59 17.08 -6.46
C LEU A 230 -9.69 18.09 -7.61
N VAL A 231 -9.72 19.36 -7.24
CA VAL A 231 -9.70 20.54 -8.11
C VAL A 231 -8.55 21.43 -7.64
N ASN A 232 -7.49 21.56 -8.42
CA ASN A 232 -6.26 22.28 -8.05
C ASN A 232 -5.76 21.90 -6.64
N GLY A 233 -5.75 20.61 -6.33
CA GLY A 233 -5.33 20.08 -5.03
C GLY A 233 -6.31 20.35 -3.87
N ASN A 234 -7.55 20.76 -4.14
CA ASN A 234 -8.59 21.01 -3.13
C ASN A 234 -9.84 20.15 -3.36
N ALA A 235 -10.68 20.01 -2.33
CA ALA A 235 -11.99 19.38 -2.47
C ALA A 235 -12.89 20.18 -3.44
N PRO A 236 -13.65 19.51 -4.33
CA PRO A 236 -14.72 20.16 -5.09
C PRO A 236 -15.70 20.84 -4.15
N GLN A 237 -16.17 22.04 -4.52
CA GLN A 237 -17.08 22.84 -3.71
C GLN A 237 -18.36 23.17 -4.47
N GLY A 238 -19.45 23.38 -3.74
CA GLY A 238 -20.75 23.75 -4.29
C GLY A 238 -21.69 22.56 -4.44
N SER A 239 -22.88 22.81 -4.98
CA SER A 239 -23.89 21.78 -5.24
C SER A 239 -24.26 21.81 -6.71
N MET A 240 -24.31 20.63 -7.31
CA MET A 240 -24.75 20.44 -8.69
C MET A 240 -26.23 20.02 -8.70
N PRO A 241 -27.10 20.66 -9.48
CA PRO A 241 -28.50 20.25 -9.58
C PRO A 241 -28.64 18.79 -10.06
N GLY A 242 -29.47 18.01 -9.36
CA GLY A 242 -29.75 16.62 -9.68
C GLY A 242 -28.69 15.62 -9.21
N GLU A 243 -27.78 16.03 -8.33
CA GLU A 243 -26.82 15.11 -7.71
C GLU A 243 -27.46 14.22 -6.64
N ASP A 244 -26.92 13.01 -6.51
CA ASP A 244 -27.35 12.06 -5.50
C ASP A 244 -26.25 11.88 -4.45
N CYS A 245 -26.38 12.59 -3.32
CA CYS A 245 -25.34 12.66 -2.30
C CYS A 245 -25.84 12.34 -0.90
N VAL A 246 -25.02 11.60 -0.15
CA VAL A 246 -25.17 11.35 1.28
C VAL A 246 -24.30 12.35 2.04
N SER A 247 -24.89 13.09 2.98
CA SER A 247 -24.14 13.93 3.93
C SER A 247 -23.50 13.11 5.02
N PHE A 248 -22.30 13.54 5.41
CA PHE A 248 -21.62 13.09 6.62
C PHE A 248 -20.82 14.24 7.21
N ASN A 249 -20.50 14.15 8.49
CA ASN A 249 -19.70 15.16 9.17
C ASN A 249 -18.26 14.68 9.41
N PRO A 250 -17.25 15.30 8.76
CA PRO A 250 -15.85 14.87 8.88
C PRO A 250 -15.29 15.02 10.31
N ASN A 251 -15.95 15.76 11.20
CA ASN A 251 -15.53 15.92 12.58
C ASN A 251 -16.06 14.82 13.51
N THR A 252 -17.15 14.13 13.14
CA THR A 252 -17.80 13.09 13.94
C THR A 252 -17.62 11.68 13.36
N ILE A 253 -17.00 11.56 12.18
CA ILE A 253 -16.65 10.26 11.63
C ILE A 253 -15.67 9.50 12.53
N GLU A 254 -15.78 8.18 12.52
CA GLU A 254 -14.91 7.26 13.25
C GLU A 254 -14.56 6.04 12.38
N VAL A 255 -13.36 5.49 12.56
CA VAL A 255 -12.98 4.21 11.95
C VAL A 255 -13.27 3.10 12.94
N LYS A 256 -14.20 2.19 12.60
CA LYS A 256 -14.59 1.06 13.45
C LYS A 256 -14.41 -0.28 12.73
N ASN A 257 -14.03 -1.30 13.50
CA ASN A 257 -14.13 -2.68 13.07
C ASN A 257 -15.49 -3.22 13.51
N ILE A 258 -16.36 -3.56 12.55
CA ILE A 258 -17.69 -4.10 12.79
C ILE A 258 -17.79 -5.43 12.05
N GLY A 259 -17.87 -6.53 12.80
CA GLY A 259 -17.98 -7.88 12.23
C GLY A 259 -16.77 -8.30 11.40
N GLY A 260 -15.55 -7.93 11.82
CA GLY A 260 -14.30 -8.26 11.11
C GLY A 260 -14.01 -7.35 9.90
N ARG A 261 -14.83 -6.31 9.68
CA ARG A 261 -14.70 -5.38 8.56
C ARG A 261 -14.50 -3.95 9.05
N TRP A 262 -13.49 -3.29 8.53
CA TRP A 262 -13.16 -1.90 8.78
C TRP A 262 -14.08 -0.97 8.00
N LYS A 263 -14.75 -0.07 8.71
CA LYS A 263 -15.71 0.88 8.16
C LYS A 263 -15.42 2.27 8.69
N ILE A 264 -15.73 3.27 7.89
CA ILE A 264 -15.87 4.66 8.35
C ILE A 264 -17.34 4.89 8.63
N VAL A 265 -17.67 5.26 9.86
CA VAL A 265 -19.03 5.48 10.34
C VAL A 265 -19.19 6.92 10.82
N ASP A 266 -20.39 7.48 10.70
CA ASP A 266 -20.81 8.73 11.34
C ASP A 266 -22.06 8.44 12.18
N GLY A 267 -21.89 8.48 13.50
CA GLY A 267 -22.89 8.02 14.45
C GLY A 267 -23.32 6.57 14.21
N SER A 268 -24.60 6.37 13.88
CA SER A 268 -25.21 5.07 13.59
C SER A 268 -25.09 4.61 12.14
N HIS A 269 -24.56 5.46 11.24
CA HIS A 269 -24.52 5.18 9.81
C HIS A 269 -23.10 4.88 9.34
N TRP A 270 -22.90 3.71 8.74
CA TRP A 270 -21.71 3.44 7.92
C TRP A 270 -21.72 4.24 6.61
N ILE A 271 -20.57 4.82 6.27
CA ILE A 271 -20.39 5.65 5.07
C ILE A 271 -19.53 4.90 4.05
N PHE A 272 -18.46 4.25 4.50
CA PHE A 272 -17.52 3.51 3.66
C PHE A 272 -17.13 2.18 4.31
N ASP A 273 -16.96 1.14 3.50
CA ASP A 273 -16.52 -0.20 3.92
C ASP A 273 -15.23 -0.58 3.20
N PHE A 274 -14.21 -0.94 3.95
CA PHE A 274 -12.87 -1.29 3.49
C PHE A 274 -12.55 -2.78 3.65
N GLY A 275 -13.52 -3.60 4.04
CA GLY A 275 -13.32 -5.02 4.29
C GLY A 275 -12.29 -5.24 5.40
N ASP A 276 -11.32 -6.11 5.18
CA ASP A 276 -10.22 -6.41 6.10
C ASP A 276 -9.08 -5.38 6.08
N LYS A 277 -9.16 -4.35 5.23
CA LYS A 277 -8.09 -3.38 4.98
C LYS A 277 -8.11 -2.19 5.97
N GLU A 278 -7.66 -2.43 7.20
CA GLU A 278 -7.60 -1.40 8.27
C GLU A 278 -6.83 -0.14 7.85
N SER A 279 -5.66 -0.34 7.24
CA SER A 279 -4.75 0.74 6.86
C SER A 279 -5.40 1.68 5.86
N GLU A 280 -6.12 1.14 4.88
CA GLU A 280 -6.84 1.93 3.86
C GLU A 280 -8.01 2.70 4.48
N ALA A 281 -8.74 2.10 5.42
CA ALA A 281 -9.80 2.79 6.16
C ALA A 281 -9.28 4.00 6.95
N ARG A 282 -8.14 3.84 7.65
CA ARG A 282 -7.50 4.94 8.40
C ARG A 282 -6.92 6.02 7.48
N THR A 283 -6.41 5.60 6.33
CA THR A 283 -5.89 6.52 5.29
C THR A 283 -7.01 7.36 4.71
N ALA A 284 -8.13 6.73 4.30
CA ALA A 284 -9.32 7.41 3.81
C ALA A 284 -9.94 8.34 4.86
N PHE A 285 -10.00 7.91 6.14
CA PHE A 285 -10.41 8.79 7.24
C PHE A 285 -9.56 10.06 7.32
N THR A 286 -8.24 9.92 7.20
CA THR A 286 -7.31 11.06 7.21
C THR A 286 -7.53 11.97 6.01
N ILE A 287 -7.75 11.41 4.82
CA ILE A 287 -8.08 12.16 3.58
C ILE A 287 -9.35 12.98 3.77
N ILE A 288 -10.41 12.34 4.28
CA ILE A 288 -11.70 12.96 4.47
C ILE A 288 -11.60 14.19 5.38
N ARG A 289 -10.84 14.06 6.47
CA ARG A 289 -10.59 15.18 7.40
C ARG A 289 -9.66 16.23 6.82
N LYS A 290 -8.61 15.84 6.11
CA LYS A 290 -7.63 16.75 5.49
C LYS A 290 -8.30 17.69 4.47
N TYR A 291 -9.11 17.14 3.59
CA TYR A 291 -9.78 17.91 2.53
C TYR A 291 -11.14 18.47 2.97
N GLY A 292 -11.65 18.04 4.13
CA GLY A 292 -12.92 18.52 4.68
C GLY A 292 -14.12 18.13 3.82
N PHE A 293 -14.12 16.91 3.26
CA PHE A 293 -15.26 16.41 2.52
C PHE A 293 -16.47 16.27 3.47
N THR A 294 -17.66 16.65 2.99
CA THR A 294 -18.91 16.65 3.76
C THR A 294 -20.01 15.83 3.07
N ARG A 295 -19.80 15.48 1.79
CA ARG A 295 -20.78 14.82 0.94
C ARG A 295 -20.11 13.72 0.13
N SER A 296 -20.74 12.55 0.11
CA SER A 296 -20.39 11.42 -0.77
C SER A 296 -21.48 11.28 -1.83
N CYS A 297 -21.12 11.48 -3.08
CA CYS A 297 -22.04 11.56 -4.20
C CYS A 297 -21.86 10.38 -5.15
N PHE A 298 -22.95 9.94 -5.75
CA PHE A 298 -23.03 8.72 -6.55
C PHE A 298 -23.67 9.01 -7.91
N VAL A 299 -23.16 8.36 -8.95
CA VAL A 299 -23.73 8.36 -10.30
C VAL A 299 -24.19 6.94 -10.60
N GLY A 300 -25.51 6.75 -10.65
CA GLY A 300 -26.16 5.48 -11.00
C GLY A 300 -26.43 4.55 -9.80
N ARG A 301 -27.31 4.92 -8.85
CA ARG A 301 -27.76 3.97 -7.81
C ARG A 301 -28.83 3.01 -8.35
N PRO A 302 -28.90 1.75 -7.85
CA PRO A 302 -28.26 1.20 -6.64
C PRO A 302 -26.79 0.75 -6.79
N ASN A 303 -26.30 0.50 -8.01
CA ASN A 303 -24.92 0.06 -8.28
C ASN A 303 -24.13 1.14 -9.01
N PRO A 304 -23.62 2.16 -8.29
CA PRO A 304 -22.98 3.32 -8.90
C PRO A 304 -21.71 2.94 -9.63
N SER A 305 -21.63 3.29 -10.92
CA SER A 305 -20.40 3.13 -11.70
C SER A 305 -19.41 4.27 -11.43
N PHE A 306 -19.82 5.33 -10.75
CA PHE A 306 -18.94 6.42 -10.35
C PHE A 306 -19.37 7.04 -9.02
N ASN A 307 -18.40 7.30 -8.15
CA ASN A 307 -18.58 7.94 -6.86
C ASN A 307 -17.52 9.03 -6.67
N TYR A 308 -17.89 10.13 -6.03
CA TYR A 308 -17.00 11.26 -5.79
C TYR A 308 -17.35 11.95 -4.46
N LEU A 309 -16.41 12.72 -3.94
CA LEU A 309 -16.57 13.47 -2.70
C LEU A 309 -16.53 14.96 -2.97
N ARG A 310 -17.29 15.73 -2.19
CA ARG A 310 -17.28 17.20 -2.24
C ARG A 310 -17.51 17.82 -0.87
N LYS A 311 -17.33 19.13 -0.82
CA LYS A 311 -17.65 20.00 0.32
C LYS A 311 -19.01 20.68 0.14
#